data_AF-A0A3M5D450-F1
#
_entry.id   AF-A0A3M5D450-F1
#
_cell.length_a   1.000
_cell.length_b   1.000
_cell.length_c   1.000
_cell.angle_alpha   90.00
_cell.angle_beta   90.00
_cell.angle_gamma   90.00
#
_symmetry.space_group_name_H-M   'P 1'
#
loop_
_entity.id
_entity.type
_entity.pdbx_description
1 polymer ?
#
loop_
_entity_poly.entity_id
_entity_poly.type
_entity_poly.pdbx_seq_one_letter_code
_entity_poly.pdbx_strand_id
1 'polypeptide(L)'
;MLVLFDEDHYARDVPTPTILDNLIAAGRIRPTLAVIVGNVDASSRGRELPCNEAFADMLAHELLPWLQQRYALSEEPADRVLSGSSYGGLASGCIAYRYPERFGKVLSLSGSFWWGPDEQQPQWLVRQFAAGERLPLVFFLSSGLLEEPEADGILGSNRSLRAALQGKGYPLHYREFPGGHDYAAWSLELAEGLQALLPAH
;
A
#
# COMPACT_ATOMS: atom_id res chain seq x y z
N MET A 1 11.78 1.32 6.05
CA MET A 1 10.66 1.88 6.82
C MET A 1 9.36 1.38 6.22
N LEU A 2 8.38 1.07 7.05
CA LEU A 2 7.00 0.79 6.68
C LEU A 2 6.12 1.95 7.14
N VAL A 3 5.29 2.49 6.26
CA VAL A 3 4.16 3.35 6.61
C VAL A 3 2.89 2.54 6.36
N LEU A 4 2.10 2.34 7.40
CA LEU A 4 0.90 1.50 7.38
C LEU A 4 -0.32 2.34 7.76
N PHE A 5 -1.32 2.41 6.89
CA PHE A 5 -2.57 3.13 7.15
C PHE A 5 -3.54 2.28 7.97
N ASP A 6 -4.61 2.91 8.49
CA ASP A 6 -5.64 2.28 9.32
C ASP A 6 -5.14 1.85 10.72
N GLU A 7 -4.56 2.78 11.48
CA GLU A 7 -4.02 2.52 12.83
C GLU A 7 -5.00 1.80 13.76
N ASP A 8 -6.27 2.21 13.80
CA ASP A 8 -7.27 1.56 14.66
C ASP A 8 -7.34 0.04 14.46
N HIS A 9 -7.13 -0.44 13.24
CA HIS A 9 -7.13 -1.87 12.94
C HIS A 9 -5.74 -2.50 13.03
N TYR A 10 -4.71 -1.87 12.45
CA TYR A 10 -3.37 -2.46 12.41
C TYR A 10 -2.60 -2.35 13.74
N ALA A 11 -3.05 -1.52 14.67
CA ALA A 11 -2.51 -1.48 16.03
C ALA A 11 -3.31 -2.35 17.02
N ARG A 12 -4.55 -2.73 16.71
CA ARG A 12 -5.46 -3.42 17.66
C ARG A 12 -5.91 -4.81 17.20
N ASP A 13 -6.40 -4.92 15.96
CA ASP A 13 -7.02 -6.15 15.45
C ASP A 13 -6.01 -7.05 14.75
N VAL A 14 -5.07 -6.45 14.02
CA VAL A 14 -3.93 -7.14 13.42
C VAL A 14 -2.76 -7.09 14.39
N PRO A 15 -2.12 -8.23 14.72
CA PRO A 15 -0.97 -8.26 15.62
C PRO A 15 0.31 -7.77 14.91
N THR A 16 0.28 -6.58 14.33
CA THR A 16 1.34 -6.02 13.49
C THR A 16 2.71 -5.99 14.18
N PRO A 17 2.85 -5.55 15.45
CA PRO A 17 4.14 -5.63 16.14
C PRO A 17 4.68 -7.06 16.23
N THR A 18 3.83 -8.03 16.57
CA THR A 18 4.20 -9.45 16.64
C THR A 18 4.60 -10.01 15.28
N ILE A 19 3.90 -9.63 14.20
CA ILE A 19 4.27 -10.02 12.83
C ILE A 19 5.67 -9.50 12.50
N LEU A 20 5.94 -8.22 12.76
CA LEU A 20 7.24 -7.60 12.51
C LEU A 20 8.34 -8.26 13.33
N ASP A 21 8.13 -8.42 14.64
CA ASP A 21 9.11 -9.03 15.55
C ASP A 21 9.45 -10.46 15.12
N ASN A 22 8.45 -11.27 14.79
CA ASN A 22 8.66 -12.64 14.34
C ASN A 22 9.42 -12.70 13.01
N LEU A 23 9.06 -11.86 12.04
CA LEU A 23 9.73 -11.83 10.75
C LEU A 23 11.19 -11.33 10.87
N ILE A 24 11.45 -10.36 11.73
CA ILE A 24 12.80 -9.85 12.00
C ILE A 24 13.62 -10.92 12.73
N ALA A 25 13.09 -11.51 13.80
CA ALA A 25 13.77 -12.54 14.58
C ALA A 25 14.10 -13.78 13.75
N ALA A 26 13.23 -14.14 12.79
CA ALA A 26 13.46 -15.23 11.86
C ALA A 26 14.38 -14.87 10.67
N GLY A 27 14.88 -13.63 10.58
CA GLY A 27 15.70 -13.18 9.46
C GLY A 27 14.96 -13.18 8.12
N ARG A 28 13.63 -13.05 8.14
CA ARG A 28 12.77 -13.05 6.94
C ARG A 28 12.60 -11.65 6.37
N ILE A 29 12.65 -10.63 7.23
CA ILE A 29 12.75 -9.23 6.82
C ILE A 29 13.93 -8.57 7.53
N ARG A 30 14.49 -7.55 6.91
CA ARG A 30 15.47 -6.68 7.58
C ARG A 30 14.81 -5.86 8.70
N PRO A 31 15.55 -5.48 9.75
CA PRO A 31 15.05 -4.55 10.77
C PRO A 31 14.44 -3.30 10.13
N THR A 32 13.25 -2.91 10.57
CA THR A 32 12.48 -1.83 9.95
C THR A 32 11.72 -1.04 11.01
N LEU A 33 11.79 0.28 10.90
CA LEU A 33 10.89 1.18 11.62
C LEU A 33 9.52 1.15 10.94
N ALA A 34 8.46 0.88 11.72
CA ALA A 34 7.07 0.93 11.27
C ALA A 34 6.37 2.17 11.84
N VAL A 35 5.67 2.90 10.98
CA VAL A 35 4.84 4.06 11.31
C VAL A 35 3.41 3.70 10.96
N ILE A 36 2.55 3.59 11.96
CA ILE A 36 1.14 3.29 11.74
C ILE A 36 0.36 4.60 11.83
N VAL A 37 -0.27 5.00 10.73
CA VAL A 37 -0.93 6.30 10.56
C VAL A 37 -2.44 6.11 10.71
N GLY A 38 -3.01 6.76 11.71
CA GLY A 38 -4.46 6.76 11.96
C GLY A 38 -5.18 7.91 11.26
N ASN A 39 -6.46 7.70 11.01
CA ASN A 39 -7.42 8.76 10.70
C ASN A 39 -8.28 9.01 11.95
N VAL A 40 -8.84 10.21 12.10
CA VAL A 40 -9.65 10.56 13.28
C VAL A 40 -10.93 9.73 13.39
N ASP A 41 -11.53 9.43 12.24
CA ASP A 41 -12.79 8.69 12.11
C ASP A 41 -12.96 8.15 10.68
N ALA A 42 -14.05 7.40 10.44
CA ALA A 42 -14.35 6.86 9.11
C ALA A 42 -14.56 7.95 8.04
N SER A 43 -15.01 9.15 8.42
CA SER A 43 -15.28 10.25 7.49
C SER A 43 -13.97 10.89 7.00
N SER A 44 -13.04 11.17 7.91
CA SER A 44 -11.68 11.61 7.61
C SER A 44 -10.94 10.57 6.78
N ARG A 45 -11.02 9.28 7.14
CA ARG A 45 -10.49 8.18 6.32
C ARG A 45 -11.00 8.24 4.88
N GLY A 46 -12.30 8.41 4.68
CA GLY A 46 -12.92 8.50 3.36
C GLY A 46 -12.54 9.74 2.55
N ARG A 47 -12.10 10.82 3.21
CA ARG A 47 -11.59 12.04 2.54
C ARG A 47 -10.08 11.99 2.27
N GLU A 48 -9.32 11.40 3.18
CA GLU A 48 -7.86 11.50 3.23
C GLU A 48 -7.17 10.38 2.44
N LEU A 49 -7.68 9.14 2.49
CA LEU A 49 -7.02 8.02 1.84
C LEU A 49 -7.24 7.95 0.31
N PRO A 50 -8.45 8.21 -0.24
CA PRO A 50 -8.68 8.07 -1.69
C PRO A 50 -8.01 9.19 -2.51
N CYS A 51 -6.74 8.99 -2.85
CA CYS A 51 -5.94 9.84 -3.75
C CYS A 51 -6.01 11.34 -3.44
N ASN A 52 -6.08 11.68 -2.14
CA ASN A 52 -6.09 13.04 -1.66
C ASN A 52 -4.68 13.63 -1.75
N GLU A 53 -4.53 14.71 -2.51
CA GLU A 53 -3.24 15.36 -2.70
C GLU A 53 -2.68 15.96 -1.41
N ALA A 54 -3.50 16.62 -0.59
CA ALA A 54 -3.04 17.23 0.66
C ALA A 54 -2.54 16.18 1.66
N PHE A 55 -3.18 15.01 1.71
CA PHE A 55 -2.71 13.91 2.55
C PHE A 55 -1.37 13.33 2.05
N ALA A 56 -1.22 13.19 0.73
CA ALA A 56 0.04 12.77 0.12
C ALA A 56 1.17 13.78 0.38
N ASP A 57 0.88 15.07 0.24
CA ASP A 57 1.82 16.17 0.46
C ASP A 57 2.27 16.19 1.93
N MET A 58 1.35 16.04 2.89
CA MET A 58 1.66 15.94 4.32
C MET A 58 2.60 14.76 4.60
N LEU A 59 2.36 13.58 4.01
CA LEU A 59 3.24 12.43 4.20
C LEU A 59 4.65 12.66 3.62
N ALA A 60 4.73 13.22 2.41
CA ALA A 60 5.98 13.38 1.68
C ALA A 60 6.84 14.55 2.17
N HIS A 61 6.21 15.63 2.62
CA HIS A 61 6.88 16.90 2.93
C HIS A 61 6.88 17.27 4.41
N GLU A 62 6.04 16.65 5.23
CA GLU A 62 5.98 16.93 6.66
C GLU A 62 6.37 15.70 7.48
N LEU A 63 5.62 14.60 7.37
CA LEU A 63 5.82 13.42 8.20
C LEU A 63 7.18 12.76 7.94
N LEU A 64 7.51 12.48 6.67
CA LEU A 64 8.77 11.82 6.33
C LEU A 64 10.00 12.65 6.78
N PRO A 65 10.11 13.96 6.47
CA PRO A 65 11.20 14.78 7.01
C PRO A 65 11.23 14.83 8.55
N TRP A 66 10.08 14.91 9.21
CA TRP A 66 10.00 14.91 10.68
C TRP A 66 10.55 13.61 11.30
N LEU A 67 10.28 12.47 10.66
CA LEU A 67 10.80 11.15 11.06
C LEU A 67 12.30 11.05 10.82
N GLN A 68 12.79 11.50 9.66
CA GLN A 68 14.22 11.46 9.32
C GLN A 68 15.09 12.30 10.27
N GLN A 69 14.53 13.36 10.86
CA GLN A 69 15.23 14.14 11.89
C GLN A 69 15.36 13.42 13.25
N ARG A 70 14.55 12.38 13.50
CA ARG A 70 14.45 11.70 14.81
C ARG A 70 15.02 10.30 14.79
N TYR A 71 14.98 9.64 13.65
CA TYR A 71 15.37 8.26 13.47
C TYR A 71 16.37 8.15 12.32
N ALA A 72 17.33 7.24 12.45
CA ALA A 72 18.29 6.92 11.38
C ALA A 72 17.58 6.14 10.25
N LEU A 73 16.86 6.87 9.40
CA LEU A 73 16.14 6.33 8.26
C LEU A 73 16.95 6.48 6.97
N SER A 74 16.89 5.45 6.12
CA SER A 74 17.45 5.52 4.77
C SER A 74 16.82 6.68 3.97
N GLU A 75 17.65 7.34 3.17
CA GLU A 75 17.22 8.37 2.21
C GLU A 75 16.64 7.77 0.93
N GLU A 76 16.94 6.48 0.66
CA GLU A 76 16.54 5.79 -0.56
C GLU A 76 15.03 5.48 -0.58
N PRO A 77 14.30 5.88 -1.63
CA PRO A 77 12.87 5.56 -1.78
C PRO A 77 12.60 4.05 -1.79
N ALA A 78 13.54 3.28 -2.37
CA ALA A 78 13.48 1.82 -2.41
C ALA A 78 13.48 1.17 -1.01
N ASP A 79 13.81 1.92 0.04
CA ASP A 79 13.79 1.42 1.41
C ASP A 79 12.49 1.69 2.17
N ARG A 80 11.51 2.30 1.50
CA ARG A 80 10.26 2.74 2.11
C ARG A 80 9.07 2.07 1.44
N VAL A 81 8.25 1.42 2.26
CA VAL A 81 7.01 0.75 1.85
C VAL A 81 5.83 1.55 2.36
N LEU A 82 4.93 1.93 1.45
CA LEU A 82 3.58 2.39 1.78
C LEU A 82 2.65 1.18 1.75
N SER A 83 1.83 1.03 2.78
CA SER A 83 0.91 -0.09 2.88
C SER A 83 -0.43 0.28 3.50
N GLY A 84 -1.46 -0.45 3.10
CA GLY A 84 -2.77 -0.42 3.73
C GLY A 84 -3.75 -1.32 3.01
N SER A 85 -4.95 -1.41 3.58
CA SER A 85 -6.06 -2.19 3.06
C SER A 85 -7.13 -1.32 2.42
N SER A 86 -7.78 -1.79 1.35
CA SER A 86 -8.89 -1.06 0.73
C SER A 86 -8.47 0.36 0.30
N TYR A 87 -9.07 1.42 0.85
CA TYR A 87 -8.61 2.79 0.63
C TYR A 87 -7.16 3.04 1.06
N GLY A 88 -6.62 2.35 2.07
CA GLY A 88 -5.20 2.43 2.42
C GLY A 88 -4.30 1.86 1.32
N GLY A 89 -4.75 0.79 0.65
CA GLY A 89 -4.05 0.22 -0.50
C GLY A 89 -4.07 1.15 -1.71
N LEU A 90 -5.23 1.79 -1.96
CA LEU A 90 -5.36 2.85 -2.97
C LEU A 90 -4.47 4.06 -2.65
N ALA A 91 -4.51 4.56 -1.41
CA ALA A 91 -3.69 5.67 -0.93
C ALA A 91 -2.21 5.38 -1.17
N SER A 92 -1.74 4.18 -0.80
CA SER A 92 -0.36 3.75 -0.98
C SER A 92 0.08 3.87 -2.44
N GLY A 93 -0.78 3.42 -3.38
CA GLY A 93 -0.52 3.56 -4.81
C GLY A 93 -0.52 5.02 -5.28
N CYS A 94 -1.49 5.82 -4.85
CA CYS A 94 -1.60 7.23 -5.26
C CYS A 94 -0.46 8.11 -4.73
N ILE A 95 -0.03 7.89 -3.49
CA ILE A 95 1.10 8.62 -2.89
C ILE A 95 2.41 8.22 -3.58
N ALA A 96 2.66 6.93 -3.81
CA ALA A 96 3.85 6.47 -4.54
C ALA A 96 3.87 6.96 -6.00
N TYR A 97 2.70 7.04 -6.65
CA TYR A 97 2.59 7.59 -7.99
C TYR A 97 2.95 9.08 -8.04
N ARG A 98 2.52 9.86 -7.04
CA ARG A 98 2.80 11.30 -6.94
C ARG A 98 4.24 11.59 -6.49
N TYR A 99 4.79 10.76 -5.62
CA TYR A 99 6.10 10.96 -4.98
C TYR A 99 7.02 9.72 -5.07
N PRO A 100 7.33 9.22 -6.29
CA PRO A 100 8.17 8.03 -6.48
C PRO A 100 9.61 8.25 -5.98
N GLU A 101 10.07 9.50 -5.92
CA GLU A 101 11.35 9.93 -5.37
C GLU A 101 11.35 10.03 -3.83
N ARG A 102 10.24 9.71 -3.17
CA ARG A 102 10.12 9.61 -1.70
C ARG A 102 9.74 8.22 -1.26
N PHE A 103 8.87 7.54 -2.01
CA PHE A 103 8.38 6.20 -1.66
C PHE A 103 8.50 5.27 -2.87
N GLY A 104 9.32 4.23 -2.77
CA GLY A 104 9.64 3.34 -3.88
C GLY A 104 8.86 2.02 -3.88
N LYS A 105 8.13 1.69 -2.82
CA LYS A 105 7.44 0.40 -2.69
C LYS A 105 6.00 0.55 -2.21
N VAL A 106 5.11 -0.23 -2.82
CA VAL A 106 3.68 -0.28 -2.49
C VAL A 106 3.28 -1.70 -2.11
N LEU A 107 2.68 -1.86 -0.93
CA LEU A 107 2.07 -3.11 -0.46
C LEU A 107 0.57 -2.88 -0.30
N SER A 108 -0.20 -3.22 -1.33
CA SER A 108 -1.65 -3.03 -1.34
C SER A 108 -2.37 -4.33 -0.97
N LEU A 109 -3.25 -4.23 0.03
CA LEU A 109 -4.09 -5.32 0.52
C LEU A 109 -5.54 -5.07 0.09
N SER A 110 -5.98 -5.73 -0.97
CA SER A 110 -7.30 -5.51 -1.59
C SER A 110 -7.60 -4.03 -1.87
N GLY A 111 -6.69 -3.32 -2.54
CA GLY A 111 -6.81 -1.88 -2.75
C GLY A 111 -8.07 -1.48 -3.53
N SER A 112 -8.71 -0.37 -3.16
CA SER A 112 -9.94 0.13 -3.81
C SER A 112 -9.68 0.78 -5.18
N PHE A 113 -9.03 0.06 -6.09
CA PHE A 113 -8.60 0.58 -7.38
C PHE A 113 -9.76 0.81 -8.36
N TRP A 114 -10.99 0.48 -7.99
CA TRP A 114 -12.22 0.90 -8.69
C TRP A 114 -12.45 2.40 -8.58
N TRP A 115 -11.91 3.04 -7.54
CA TRP A 115 -12.12 4.44 -7.23
C TRP A 115 -11.72 5.37 -8.39
N GLY A 116 -12.50 6.45 -8.53
CA GLY A 116 -12.24 7.58 -9.40
C GLY A 116 -12.60 8.89 -8.70
N PRO A 117 -12.05 10.04 -9.15
CA PRO A 117 -12.42 11.35 -8.61
C PRO A 117 -13.90 11.68 -8.83
N ASP A 118 -14.52 11.08 -9.83
CA ASP A 118 -15.94 11.13 -10.13
C ASP A 118 -16.38 9.83 -10.85
N GLU A 119 -17.69 9.68 -11.06
CA GLU A 119 -18.31 8.50 -11.70
C GLU A 119 -17.88 8.30 -13.16
N GLN A 120 -17.38 9.34 -13.84
CA GLN A 120 -16.95 9.26 -15.25
C GLN A 120 -15.50 8.78 -15.37
N GLN A 121 -14.76 8.76 -14.26
CA GLN A 121 -13.35 8.42 -14.21
C GLN A 121 -13.04 7.23 -13.28
N PRO A 122 -13.77 6.09 -13.38
CA PRO A 122 -13.48 4.93 -12.55
C PRO A 122 -12.09 4.39 -12.87
N GLN A 123 -11.51 3.74 -11.87
CA GLN A 123 -10.17 3.18 -11.96
C GLN A 123 -9.11 4.22 -12.33
N TRP A 124 -9.22 5.43 -11.78
CA TRP A 124 -8.37 6.56 -12.15
C TRP A 124 -6.89 6.21 -12.07
N LEU A 125 -6.44 5.59 -10.97
CA LEU A 125 -5.04 5.22 -10.77
C LEU A 125 -4.57 4.15 -11.77
N VAL A 126 -5.42 3.19 -12.12
CA VAL A 126 -5.11 2.18 -13.15
C VAL A 126 -4.84 2.86 -14.48
N ARG A 127 -5.70 3.82 -14.86
CA ARG A 127 -5.53 4.61 -16.09
C ARG A 127 -4.25 5.43 -16.07
N GLN A 128 -3.88 6.02 -14.92
CA GLN A 128 -2.63 6.75 -14.78
C GLN A 128 -1.39 5.86 -15.03
N PHE A 129 -1.35 4.66 -14.44
CA PHE A 129 -0.25 3.72 -14.69
C PHE A 129 -0.23 3.17 -16.12
N ALA A 130 -1.40 2.94 -16.73
CA ALA A 130 -1.50 2.46 -18.09
C ALA A 130 -1.08 3.51 -19.13
N ALA A 131 -1.41 4.78 -18.91
CA ALA A 131 -1.09 5.87 -19.84
C ALA A 131 0.31 6.46 -19.62
N GLY A 132 0.74 6.60 -18.36
CA GLY A 132 1.97 7.28 -17.98
C GLY A 132 3.26 6.54 -18.31
N GLU A 133 4.38 7.22 -18.07
CA GLU A 133 5.71 6.63 -18.12
C GLU A 133 5.95 5.67 -16.95
N ARG A 134 6.92 4.76 -17.09
CA ARG A 134 7.26 3.82 -16.03
C ARG A 134 8.02 4.54 -14.91
N LEU A 135 7.48 4.50 -13.69
CA LEU A 135 8.09 5.03 -12.48
C LEU A 135 9.02 3.98 -11.82
N PRO A 136 9.98 4.40 -10.97
CA PRO A 136 10.88 3.49 -10.25
C PRO A 136 10.21 2.87 -9.02
N LEU A 137 9.08 2.20 -9.22
CA LEU A 137 8.26 1.61 -8.15
C LEU A 137 8.28 0.08 -8.18
N VAL A 138 8.18 -0.55 -7.01
CA VAL A 138 8.01 -1.99 -6.82
C VAL A 138 6.70 -2.25 -6.09
N PHE A 139 5.93 -3.22 -6.56
CA PHE A 139 4.60 -3.50 -6.05
C PHE A 139 4.48 -4.90 -5.44
N PHE A 140 3.74 -4.98 -4.35
CA PHE A 140 3.05 -6.17 -3.90
C PHE A 140 1.55 -5.87 -3.88
N LEU A 141 0.77 -6.65 -4.61
CA LEU A 141 -0.67 -6.52 -4.69
C LEU A 141 -1.31 -7.84 -4.27
N SER A 142 -2.27 -7.79 -3.35
CA SER A 142 -3.09 -8.94 -3.00
C SER A 142 -4.57 -8.59 -3.10
N SER A 143 -5.40 -9.57 -3.43
CA SER A 143 -6.87 -9.45 -3.43
C SER A 143 -7.53 -10.79 -3.09
N GLY A 144 -8.65 -10.76 -2.39
CA GLY A 144 -9.41 -11.94 -2.02
C GLY A 144 -10.24 -12.48 -3.18
N LEU A 145 -10.31 -13.80 -3.31
CA LEU A 145 -11.12 -14.48 -4.32
C LEU A 145 -12.63 -14.37 -4.10
N LEU A 146 -13.05 -14.00 -2.88
CA LEU A 146 -14.45 -13.78 -2.52
C LEU A 146 -14.88 -12.31 -2.64
N GLU A 147 -14.00 -11.43 -3.11
CA GLU A 147 -14.30 -10.03 -3.41
C GLU A 147 -14.91 -9.86 -4.81
N GLU A 148 -15.50 -8.70 -5.09
CA GLU A 148 -16.28 -8.43 -6.30
C GLU A 148 -15.43 -8.56 -7.58
N PRO A 149 -15.70 -9.54 -8.46
CA PRO A 149 -14.85 -9.84 -9.63
C PRO A 149 -15.10 -8.92 -10.83
N GLU A 150 -16.18 -8.14 -10.81
CA GLU A 150 -16.52 -7.19 -11.87
C GLU A 150 -15.43 -6.12 -12.01
N ALA A 151 -15.31 -5.49 -13.19
CA ALA A 151 -14.23 -4.55 -13.47
C ALA A 151 -14.13 -3.41 -12.42
N ASP A 152 -15.27 -2.93 -11.92
CA ASP A 152 -15.35 -1.89 -10.90
C ASP A 152 -15.53 -2.46 -9.47
N GLY A 153 -15.37 -3.77 -9.30
CA GLY A 153 -15.25 -4.44 -8.01
C GLY A 153 -13.81 -4.44 -7.49
N ILE A 154 -13.61 -4.83 -6.22
CA ILE A 154 -12.26 -4.87 -5.64
C ILE A 154 -11.36 -5.86 -6.40
N LEU A 155 -11.79 -7.10 -6.60
CA LEU A 155 -10.98 -8.11 -7.27
C LEU A 155 -10.74 -7.75 -8.74
N GLY A 156 -11.77 -7.31 -9.45
CA GLY A 156 -11.63 -6.92 -10.85
C GLY A 156 -10.70 -5.72 -11.04
N SER A 157 -10.83 -4.68 -10.22
CA SER A 157 -9.96 -3.50 -10.32
C SER A 157 -8.51 -3.78 -9.91
N ASN A 158 -8.26 -4.68 -8.95
CA ASN A 158 -6.90 -5.15 -8.63
C ASN A 158 -6.28 -5.94 -9.80
N ARG A 159 -7.06 -6.78 -10.49
CA ARG A 159 -6.62 -7.47 -11.72
C ARG A 159 -6.32 -6.48 -12.85
N SER A 160 -7.10 -5.41 -12.99
CA SER A 160 -6.85 -4.32 -13.95
C SER A 160 -5.54 -3.59 -13.64
N LEU A 161 -5.31 -3.22 -12.38
CA LEU A 161 -4.04 -2.58 -11.97
C LEU A 161 -2.86 -3.52 -12.24
N ARG A 162 -2.96 -4.79 -11.86
CA ARG A 162 -1.94 -5.81 -12.15
C ARG A 162 -1.62 -5.84 -13.64
N ALA A 163 -2.63 -5.89 -14.51
CA ALA A 163 -2.42 -5.93 -15.95
C ALA A 163 -1.71 -4.66 -16.47
N ALA A 164 -2.09 -3.48 -15.99
CA ALA A 164 -1.43 -2.22 -16.35
C ALA A 164 0.04 -2.21 -15.92
N LEU A 165 0.34 -2.62 -14.68
CA LEU A 165 1.70 -2.68 -14.15
C LEU A 165 2.57 -3.71 -14.88
N GLN A 166 2.03 -4.90 -15.16
CA GLN A 166 2.74 -5.94 -15.93
C GLN A 166 3.02 -5.49 -17.37
N GLY A 167 2.04 -4.88 -18.03
CA GLY A 167 2.20 -4.35 -19.40
C GLY A 167 3.27 -3.26 -19.51
N LYS A 168 3.51 -2.52 -18.44
CA LYS A 168 4.59 -1.51 -18.33
C LYS A 168 5.90 -2.07 -17.78
N GLY A 169 5.95 -3.35 -17.41
CA GLY A 169 7.15 -4.02 -16.91
C GLY A 169 7.59 -3.55 -15.52
N TYR A 170 6.66 -3.22 -14.62
CA TYR A 170 6.97 -2.97 -13.21
C TYR A 170 7.35 -4.27 -12.49
N PRO A 171 8.33 -4.24 -11.56
CA PRO A 171 8.53 -5.33 -10.61
C PRO A 171 7.28 -5.48 -9.72
N LEU A 172 6.64 -6.65 -9.80
CA LEU A 172 5.35 -6.89 -9.18
C LEU A 172 5.25 -8.31 -8.61
N HIS A 173 4.88 -8.39 -7.34
CA HIS A 173 4.33 -9.60 -6.72
C HIS A 173 2.80 -9.47 -6.69
N TYR A 174 2.09 -10.45 -7.23
CA TYR A 174 0.63 -10.48 -7.25
C TYR A 174 0.10 -11.77 -6.63
N ARG A 175 -0.87 -11.66 -5.73
CA ARG A 175 -1.49 -12.81 -5.06
C ARG A 175 -3.01 -12.67 -5.04
N GLU A 176 -3.68 -13.79 -5.27
CA GLU A 176 -5.11 -13.94 -4.96
C GLU A 176 -5.22 -14.99 -3.85
N PHE A 177 -5.97 -14.70 -2.79
CA PHE A 177 -6.09 -15.58 -1.62
C PHE A 177 -7.54 -16.06 -1.40
N PRO A 178 -7.77 -17.24 -0.80
CA PRO A 178 -9.11 -17.79 -0.55
C PRO A 178 -9.79 -17.09 0.64
N GLY A 179 -10.09 -15.80 0.50
CA GLY A 179 -10.71 -14.96 1.52
C GLY A 179 -11.44 -13.76 0.90
N GLY A 180 -12.00 -12.90 1.75
CA GLY A 180 -12.75 -11.71 1.35
C GLY A 180 -12.07 -10.41 1.77
N HIS A 181 -12.88 -9.39 2.04
CA HIS A 181 -12.44 -8.04 2.41
C HIS A 181 -12.27 -7.91 3.94
N ASP A 182 -11.31 -8.64 4.53
CA ASP A 182 -11.18 -8.76 5.98
C ASP A 182 -9.74 -8.70 6.52
N TYR A 183 -9.60 -8.15 7.73
CA TYR A 183 -8.31 -7.94 8.40
C TYR A 183 -7.60 -9.23 8.81
N ALA A 184 -8.31 -10.33 9.01
CA ALA A 184 -7.68 -11.60 9.35
C ALA A 184 -6.90 -12.14 8.14
N ALA A 185 -7.49 -12.12 6.95
CA ALA A 185 -6.81 -12.47 5.72
C ALA A 185 -5.68 -11.48 5.40
N TRP A 186 -5.91 -10.17 5.54
CA TRP A 186 -4.89 -9.15 5.31
C TRP A 186 -3.70 -9.25 6.26
N SER A 187 -3.86 -9.78 7.48
CA SER A 187 -2.73 -10.02 8.38
C SER A 187 -1.69 -10.99 7.80
N LEU A 188 -2.15 -12.01 7.09
CA LEU A 188 -1.29 -12.99 6.43
C LEU A 188 -0.62 -12.38 5.19
N GLU A 189 -1.40 -11.66 4.38
CA GLU A 189 -0.88 -11.02 3.17
C GLU A 189 0.06 -9.85 3.48
N LEU A 190 -0.12 -9.15 4.62
CA LEU A 190 0.85 -8.19 5.14
C LEU A 190 2.20 -8.87 5.39
N ALA A 191 2.21 -10.03 6.07
CA ALA A 191 3.44 -10.77 6.34
C ALA A 191 4.13 -11.26 5.06
N GLU A 192 3.38 -11.75 4.08
CA GLU A 192 3.90 -12.15 2.76
C GLU A 192 4.47 -10.94 2.00
N GLY A 193 3.74 -9.83 1.98
CA GLY A 193 4.17 -8.62 1.30
C GLY A 193 5.42 -7.98 1.90
N LEU A 194 5.54 -7.98 3.23
CA LEU A 194 6.73 -7.48 3.91
C LEU A 194 7.96 -8.32 3.58
N GLN A 195 7.83 -9.65 3.51
CA GLN A 195 8.93 -10.53 3.10
C GLN A 195 9.38 -10.29 1.65
N ALA A 196 8.42 -10.05 0.74
CA ALA A 196 8.74 -9.75 -0.65
C ALA A 196 9.43 -8.38 -0.81
N LEU A 197 9.01 -7.37 -0.05
CA LEU A 197 9.43 -5.99 -0.23
C LEU A 197 10.58 -5.54 0.67
N LEU A 198 10.82 -6.22 1.79
CA LEU A 198 11.88 -5.90 2.76
C LEU A 198 12.72 -7.14 3.13
N PRO A 199 13.18 -7.95 2.15
CA PRO A 199 13.92 -9.17 2.45
C PRO A 199 15.17 -8.88 3.28
N ALA A 200 15.56 -9.82 4.14
CA ALA A 200 16.86 -9.77 4.80
C ALA A 200 17.99 -9.91 3.77
N HIS A 201 19.10 -9.19 4.00
CA HIS A 201 20.33 -9.30 3.21
C HIS A 201 21.16 -10.50 3.63
#